data_AF-A0AAW9BSF4-F1
#
_entry.id   AF-A0AAW9BSF4-F1
#
_cell.length_a   1.000
_cell.length_b   1.000
_cell.length_c   1.000
_cell.angle_alpha   90.00
_cell.angle_beta   90.00
_cell.angle_gamma   90.00
#
_symmetry.space_group_name_H-M   'P 1'
#
loop_
_entity.id
_entity.type
_entity.pdbx_description
1 polymer ?
#
loop_
_entity_poly.entity_id
_entity_poly.type
_entity_poly.pdbx_seq_one_letter_code
_entity_poly.pdbx_strand_id
1 'polypeptide(L)'
;QIYIISDHSVTGAILRDEIDDFIQQHDRYRNKITQLVPDNVEALKKKIAQLNKENVVLFWTYYRDKDGVVGSERDWIQINKASNAPLFMVHDVGLGHGAVGGVIQSGYRQGVEAARLLEQVLDHPQEPLPPVVNGDSEIKLDYQAVVRWGLGAEQEVSAVFFNKPMKFSERFAKEIRLFGSLFVVMSVVILLMGYYLQRMRRSESA
;
A
#
# COMPACT_ATOMS: atom_id res chain seq x y z
N GLN A 1 2.58 19.84 8.25
CA GLN A 1 3.59 20.02 7.19
C GLN A 1 3.67 18.78 6.31
N ILE A 2 3.85 18.98 5.01
CA ILE A 2 4.10 17.95 4.00
C ILE A 2 5.57 18.05 3.60
N TYR A 3 6.32 17.00 3.84
CA TYR A 3 7.73 16.91 3.46
C TYR A 3 7.86 16.15 2.15
N ILE A 4 8.30 16.81 1.09
CA ILE A 4 8.50 16.18 -0.22
C ILE A 4 9.97 15.78 -0.35
N ILE A 5 10.22 14.49 -0.52
CA ILE A 5 11.57 13.93 -0.60
C ILE A 5 11.97 13.78 -2.07
N SER A 6 13.13 14.35 -2.41
CA SER A 6 13.78 14.21 -3.72
C SER A 6 15.26 13.86 -3.56
N ASP A 7 15.90 13.35 -4.61
CA ASP A 7 17.32 13.01 -4.67
C ASP A 7 18.15 14.09 -5.37
N HIS A 8 19.46 13.85 -5.46
CA HIS A 8 20.42 14.75 -6.11
C HIS A 8 20.48 14.60 -7.63
N SER A 9 19.57 13.85 -8.26
CA SER A 9 19.57 13.69 -9.71
C SER A 9 19.06 14.94 -10.43
N VAL A 10 19.29 15.00 -11.74
CA VAL A 10 18.72 16.04 -12.63
C VAL A 10 17.19 16.02 -12.57
N THR A 11 16.59 14.83 -12.57
CA THR A 11 15.14 14.66 -12.39
C THR A 11 14.67 15.20 -11.05
N GLY A 12 15.41 14.92 -9.97
CA GLY A 12 15.15 15.51 -8.65
C GLY A 12 15.23 17.03 -8.65
N ALA A 13 16.19 17.63 -9.36
CA ALA A 13 16.31 19.08 -9.47
C ALA A 13 15.11 19.72 -10.19
N ILE A 14 14.75 19.20 -11.38
CA ILE A 14 13.61 19.71 -12.16
C ILE A 14 12.32 19.63 -11.34
N LEU A 15 12.10 18.53 -10.62
CA LEU A 15 10.91 18.36 -9.79
C LEU A 15 10.83 19.34 -8.64
N ARG A 16 11.97 19.74 -8.06
CA ARG A 16 11.98 20.78 -7.03
C ARG A 16 11.58 22.14 -7.60
N ASP A 17 12.03 22.45 -8.82
CA ASP A 17 11.63 23.67 -9.53
C ASP A 17 10.11 23.65 -9.83
N GLU A 18 9.57 22.51 -10.29
CA GLU A 18 8.12 22.34 -10.50
C GLU A 18 7.31 22.50 -9.20
N ILE A 19 7.83 22.01 -8.07
CA ILE A 19 7.20 22.21 -6.76
C ILE A 19 7.23 23.68 -6.36
N ASP A 20 8.34 24.38 -6.60
CA ASP A 20 8.46 25.81 -6.29
C ASP A 20 7.47 26.62 -7.15
N ASP A 21 7.34 26.32 -8.44
CA ASP A 21 6.35 26.93 -9.32
C ASP A 21 4.91 26.65 -8.85
N PHE A 22 4.63 25.40 -8.46
CA PHE A 22 3.32 25.03 -7.90
C PHE A 22 3.00 25.83 -6.64
N ILE A 23 3.97 25.98 -5.72
CA ILE A 23 3.81 26.74 -4.49
C ILE A 23 3.57 28.22 -4.78
N GLN A 24 4.28 28.81 -5.75
CA GLN A 24 4.10 30.20 -6.16
C GLN A 24 2.70 30.46 -6.72
N GLN A 25 2.16 29.51 -7.48
CA GLN A 25 0.80 29.61 -8.04
C GLN A 25 -0.30 29.33 -7.01
N HIS A 26 0.04 28.74 -5.86
CA HIS A 26 -0.92 28.28 -4.85
C HIS A 26 -0.48 28.64 -3.42
N ASP A 27 -0.65 29.92 -3.05
CA ASP A 27 -0.25 30.47 -1.75
C ASP A 27 -0.73 29.66 -0.53
N ARG A 28 -1.88 28.97 -0.64
CA ARG A 28 -2.42 28.10 0.43
C ARG A 28 -1.47 26.96 0.86
N TYR A 29 -0.49 26.62 0.02
CA TYR A 29 0.48 25.55 0.27
C TYR A 29 1.87 26.04 0.67
N ARG A 30 2.17 27.35 0.53
CA ARG A 30 3.50 27.92 0.80
C ARG A 30 4.06 27.56 2.17
N ASN A 31 3.22 27.66 3.21
CA ASN A 31 3.63 27.32 4.57
C ASN A 31 3.35 25.87 4.95
N LYS A 32 2.85 25.04 4.01
CA LYS A 32 2.49 23.64 4.25
C LYS A 32 3.50 22.66 3.69
N ILE A 33 4.23 23.02 2.63
CA ILE A 33 5.17 22.15 1.93
C ILE A 33 6.60 22.47 2.35
N THR A 34 7.42 21.44 2.53
CA THR A 34 8.85 21.57 2.79
C THR A 34 9.59 20.54 1.94
N GLN A 35 10.49 21.01 1.08
CA GLN A 35 11.31 20.14 0.25
C GLN A 35 12.50 19.60 1.06
N LEU A 36 12.80 18.31 0.95
CA LEU A 36 13.97 17.67 1.58
C LEU A 36 14.77 16.90 0.54
N VAL A 37 16.09 17.09 0.59
CA VAL A 37 17.07 16.38 -0.25
C VAL A 37 18.10 15.74 0.68
N PRO A 38 17.82 14.52 1.17
CA PRO A 38 18.76 13.82 2.05
C PRO A 38 20.01 13.40 1.26
N ASP A 39 21.19 13.59 1.85
CA ASP A 39 22.44 13.13 1.22
C ASP A 39 22.52 11.60 1.17
N ASN A 40 21.90 10.89 2.13
CA ASN A 40 21.85 9.43 2.19
C ASN A 40 20.69 8.91 3.08
N VAL A 41 20.50 7.59 3.08
CA VAL A 41 19.43 6.89 3.84
C VAL A 41 19.51 7.16 5.34
N GLU A 42 20.70 7.24 5.92
CA GLU A 42 20.86 7.52 7.37
C GLU A 42 20.40 8.95 7.71
N ALA A 43 20.79 9.93 6.88
CA ALA A 43 20.34 11.32 7.03
C ALA A 43 18.81 11.43 6.89
N LEU A 44 18.23 10.74 5.91
CA LEU A 44 16.78 10.65 5.73
C LEU A 44 16.11 10.08 6.98
N LYS A 45 16.56 8.92 7.47
CA LYS A 45 16.00 8.27 8.68
C LYS A 45 16.06 9.19 9.89
N LYS A 46 17.20 9.86 10.11
CA LYS A 46 17.35 10.82 11.21
C LYS A 46 16.34 11.96 11.11
N LYS A 47 16.07 12.45 9.90
CA LYS A 47 15.11 13.54 9.68
C LYS A 47 13.66 13.11 9.90
N ILE A 48 13.26 11.98 9.34
CA ILE A 48 11.86 11.49 9.44
C ILE A 48 11.52 10.98 10.85
N ALA A 49 12.51 10.51 11.62
CA ALA A 49 12.33 10.11 13.02
C ALA A 49 11.97 11.28 13.94
N GLN A 50 12.34 12.52 13.56
CA GLN A 50 12.01 13.73 14.31
C GLN A 50 10.60 14.27 14.01
N LEU A 51 9.93 13.72 13.01
CA LEU A 51 8.57 14.13 12.64
C LEU A 51 7.55 13.57 13.61
N ASN A 52 6.31 14.05 13.51
CA ASN A 52 5.18 13.55 14.27
C ASN A 52 4.00 13.18 13.35
N LYS A 53 2.93 12.64 13.94
CA LYS A 53 1.72 12.21 13.24
C LYS A 53 0.95 13.31 12.49
N GLU A 54 1.22 14.59 12.77
CA GLU A 54 0.63 15.74 12.06
C GLU A 54 1.43 16.12 10.81
N ASN A 55 2.56 15.44 10.59
CA ASN A 55 3.37 15.58 9.40
C ASN A 55 3.03 14.48 8.40
N VAL A 56 3.26 14.76 7.13
CA VAL A 56 3.15 13.80 6.04
C VAL A 56 4.48 13.83 5.30
N VAL A 57 4.97 12.67 4.90
CA VAL A 57 6.15 12.57 4.04
C VAL A 57 5.71 11.99 2.71
N LEU A 58 6.07 12.66 1.62
CA LEU A 58 5.81 12.23 0.26
C LEU A 58 7.14 11.92 -0.43
N PHE A 59 7.38 10.65 -0.72
CA PHE A 59 8.48 10.23 -1.56
C PHE A 59 8.12 10.45 -3.02
N TRP A 60 8.73 11.47 -3.62
CA TRP A 60 8.51 11.80 -5.01
C TRP A 60 9.58 11.16 -5.90
N THR A 61 10.85 11.51 -5.71
CA THR A 61 11.97 10.84 -6.41
C THR A 61 13.16 10.64 -5.48
N TYR A 62 13.25 9.50 -4.81
CA TYR A 62 14.39 9.20 -3.94
C TYR A 62 14.81 7.76 -4.12
N TYR A 63 15.62 7.52 -5.15
CA TYR A 63 16.06 6.17 -5.53
C TYR A 63 17.52 5.93 -5.24
N ARG A 64 18.31 6.99 -5.27
CA ARG A 64 19.75 6.96 -5.01
C ARG A 64 20.13 8.08 -4.08
N ASP A 65 21.18 7.83 -3.32
CA ASP A 65 21.81 8.86 -2.51
C ASP A 65 22.71 9.79 -3.34
N LYS A 66 23.36 10.74 -2.68
CA LYS A 66 24.26 11.72 -3.31
C LYS A 66 25.43 11.06 -4.05
N ASP A 67 25.90 9.92 -3.56
CA ASP A 67 27.03 9.16 -4.12
C ASP A 67 26.59 8.17 -5.20
N GLY A 68 25.28 8.10 -5.48
CA GLY A 68 24.69 7.24 -6.51
C GLY A 68 24.33 5.84 -6.03
N VAL A 69 24.40 5.56 -4.73
CA VAL A 69 24.00 4.27 -4.15
C VAL A 69 22.49 4.16 -4.18
N VAL A 70 21.99 3.12 -4.85
CA VAL A 70 20.55 2.86 -4.98
C VAL A 70 20.01 2.22 -3.70
N GLY A 71 18.87 2.73 -3.22
CA GLY A 71 18.20 2.21 -2.03
C GLY A 71 17.67 0.79 -2.23
N SER A 72 17.88 -0.07 -1.23
CA SER A 72 17.40 -1.45 -1.22
C SER A 72 16.02 -1.57 -0.58
N GLU A 73 15.36 -2.73 -0.76
CA GLU A 73 14.16 -3.09 -0.02
C GLU A 73 14.35 -2.98 1.50
N ARG A 74 15.51 -3.41 1.99
CA ARG A 74 15.86 -3.33 3.42
C ARG A 74 15.88 -1.88 3.89
N ASP A 75 16.38 -0.96 3.08
CA ASP A 75 16.41 0.46 3.40
C ASP A 75 14.99 1.00 3.53
N TRP A 76 14.08 0.66 2.61
CA TRP A 76 12.67 1.04 2.69
C TRP A 76 11.98 0.53 3.95
N ILE A 77 12.25 -0.71 4.38
CA ILE A 77 11.74 -1.24 5.63
C ILE A 77 12.27 -0.44 6.83
N GLN A 78 13.56 -0.08 6.83
CA GLN A 78 14.17 0.70 7.92
C GLN A 78 13.66 2.15 7.96
N ILE A 79 13.48 2.78 6.80
CA ILE A 79 12.87 4.11 6.65
C ILE A 79 11.45 4.11 7.23
N ASN A 80 10.63 3.14 6.84
CA ASN A 80 9.25 3.01 7.35
C ASN A 80 9.18 2.76 8.86
N LYS A 81 10.12 1.98 9.40
CA LYS A 81 10.21 1.73 10.84
C LYS A 81 10.67 2.95 11.64
N ALA A 82 11.59 3.74 11.08
CA ALA A 82 12.13 4.93 11.73
C ALA A 82 11.15 6.12 11.70
N SER A 83 10.20 6.14 10.76
CA SER A 83 9.27 7.26 10.60
C SER A 83 8.19 7.30 11.67
N ASN A 84 8.04 8.48 12.28
CA ASN A 84 6.95 8.83 13.18
C ASN A 84 5.78 9.56 12.47
N ALA A 85 5.85 9.64 11.13
CA ALA A 85 4.83 10.21 10.26
C ALA A 85 4.42 9.23 9.15
N PRO A 86 3.18 9.29 8.63
CA PRO A 86 2.77 8.52 7.47
C PRO A 86 3.61 8.87 6.23
N LEU A 87 4.11 7.81 5.57
CA LEU A 87 4.91 7.89 4.35
C LEU A 87 4.04 7.54 3.14
N PHE A 88 3.95 8.46 2.18
CA PHE A 88 3.29 8.27 0.90
C PHE A 88 4.34 8.21 -0.22
N MET A 89 3.98 7.55 -1.31
CA MET A 89 4.87 7.37 -2.47
C MET A 89 4.09 7.56 -3.76
N VAL A 90 4.80 7.85 -4.84
CA VAL A 90 4.22 7.97 -6.19
C VAL A 90 4.65 6.86 -7.14
N HIS A 91 5.51 5.95 -6.69
CA HIS A 91 6.02 4.80 -7.45
C HIS A 91 5.99 3.51 -6.62
N ASP A 92 6.02 2.36 -7.29
CA ASP A 92 5.81 1.03 -6.69
C ASP A 92 7.01 0.47 -5.91
N VAL A 93 8.18 1.10 -5.99
CA VAL A 93 9.46 0.59 -5.44
C VAL A 93 9.47 0.38 -3.91
N GLY A 94 8.73 1.18 -3.15
CA GLY A 94 8.64 1.04 -1.69
C GLY A 94 7.33 0.41 -1.20
N LEU A 95 6.47 -0.05 -2.11
CA LEU A 95 5.15 -0.58 -1.79
C LEU A 95 5.27 -1.94 -1.11
N GLY A 96 4.47 -2.24 -0.10
CA GLY A 96 4.57 -3.51 0.65
C GLY A 96 5.51 -3.47 1.86
N HIS A 97 6.29 -2.39 2.04
CA HIS A 97 7.31 -2.30 3.10
C HIS A 97 6.97 -1.36 4.26
N GLY A 98 5.67 -1.03 4.41
CA GLY A 98 5.14 -0.24 5.54
C GLY A 98 4.71 1.19 5.20
N ALA A 99 4.88 1.62 3.94
CA ALA A 99 4.37 2.89 3.47
C ALA A 99 2.84 2.84 3.35
N VAL A 100 2.18 3.99 3.45
CA VAL A 100 0.73 4.12 3.24
C VAL A 100 0.34 3.78 1.82
N GLY A 101 1.21 4.13 0.85
CA GLY A 101 0.93 4.03 -0.58
C GLY A 101 0.69 5.41 -1.18
N GLY A 102 -0.18 5.51 -2.18
CA GLY A 102 -0.47 6.78 -2.86
C GLY A 102 -1.05 6.58 -4.24
N VAL A 103 -0.83 7.57 -5.11
CA VAL A 103 -1.13 7.49 -6.54
C VAL A 103 0.10 6.92 -7.22
N ILE A 104 0.07 5.60 -7.46
CA ILE A 104 1.24 4.82 -7.83
C ILE A 104 1.32 4.66 -9.34
N GLN A 105 2.44 5.12 -9.89
CA GLN A 105 2.89 4.76 -11.23
C GLN A 105 3.58 3.39 -11.18
N SER A 106 3.14 2.46 -12.01
CA SER A 106 3.72 1.12 -12.06
C SER A 106 4.74 0.98 -13.18
N GLY A 107 5.99 0.68 -12.81
CA GLY A 107 7.06 0.42 -13.78
C GLY A 107 6.76 -0.82 -14.64
N TYR A 108 6.11 -1.83 -14.06
CA TYR A 108 5.67 -3.02 -14.80
C TYR A 108 4.66 -2.68 -15.90
N ARG A 109 3.63 -1.88 -15.57
CA ARG A 109 2.64 -1.44 -16.58
C ARG A 109 3.31 -0.60 -17.67
N GLN A 110 4.20 0.31 -17.30
CA GLN A 110 4.96 1.11 -18.28
C GLN A 110 5.79 0.22 -19.22
N GLY A 111 6.44 -0.82 -18.71
CA GLY A 111 7.18 -1.79 -19.52
C GLY A 111 6.28 -2.57 -20.49
N VAL A 112 5.09 -2.97 -20.06
CA VAL A 112 4.10 -3.64 -20.92
C VAL A 112 3.61 -2.72 -22.04
N GLU A 113 3.27 -1.47 -21.72
CA GLU A 113 2.86 -0.51 -22.76
C GLU A 113 4.00 -0.19 -23.73
N ALA A 114 5.24 -0.06 -23.23
CA ALA A 114 6.41 0.12 -24.09
C ALA A 114 6.63 -1.06 -25.04
N ALA A 115 6.42 -2.30 -24.58
CA ALA A 115 6.51 -3.49 -25.42
C ALA A 115 5.43 -3.51 -26.51
N ARG A 116 4.19 -3.14 -26.19
CA ARG A 116 3.11 -3.02 -27.20
C ARG A 116 3.40 -1.93 -28.23
N LEU A 117 3.95 -0.80 -27.77
CA LEU A 117 4.36 0.28 -28.67
C LEU A 117 5.46 -0.19 -29.62
N LEU A 118 6.40 -0.98 -29.12
CA LEU A 118 7.47 -1.57 -29.93
C LEU A 118 6.89 -2.52 -30.98
N GLU A 119 5.95 -3.39 -30.63
CA GLU A 119 5.26 -4.26 -31.61
C GLU A 119 4.63 -3.43 -32.74
N GLN A 120 3.90 -2.35 -32.41
CA GLN A 120 3.30 -1.46 -33.40
C GLN A 120 4.34 -0.81 -34.32
N VAL A 121 5.46 -0.35 -33.76
CA VAL A 121 6.55 0.28 -34.55
C VAL A 121 7.21 -0.74 -35.47
N LEU A 122 7.38 -1.99 -35.01
CA LEU A 122 7.97 -3.06 -35.81
C LEU A 122 7.07 -3.50 -36.97
N ASP A 123 5.75 -3.49 -36.77
CA ASP A 123 4.77 -3.78 -37.83
C ASP A 123 4.64 -2.64 -38.86
N HIS A 124 4.94 -1.40 -38.45
CA HIS A 124 4.79 -0.18 -39.26
C HIS A 124 6.09 0.65 -39.34
N PRO A 125 7.20 0.11 -39.86
CA PRO A 125 8.53 0.71 -39.73
C PRO A 125 8.73 2.03 -40.52
N GLN A 126 7.81 2.37 -41.42
CA GLN A 126 7.84 3.60 -42.20
C GLN A 126 6.95 4.71 -41.62
N GLU A 127 6.15 4.42 -40.59
CA GLU A 127 5.31 5.40 -39.92
C GLU A 127 6.11 6.18 -38.85
N PRO A 128 5.75 7.44 -38.57
CA PRO A 128 6.37 8.19 -37.50
C PRO A 128 6.11 7.52 -36.14
N LEU A 129 7.02 7.71 -35.19
CA LEU A 129 6.85 7.17 -33.85
C LEU A 129 5.53 7.70 -33.24
N PRO A 130 4.72 6.81 -32.65
CA PRO A 130 3.52 7.21 -31.95
C PRO A 130 3.83 8.14 -30.77
N PRO A 131 2.91 9.05 -30.41
CA PRO A 131 3.10 9.97 -29.28
C PRO A 131 3.21 9.19 -27.97
N VAL A 132 3.92 9.78 -27.00
CA VAL A 132 4.04 9.22 -25.65
C VAL A 132 2.66 9.12 -25.01
N VAL A 133 2.30 7.91 -24.59
CA VAL A 133 1.08 7.66 -23.81
C VAL A 133 1.40 7.80 -22.33
N ASN A 134 0.67 8.65 -21.62
CA ASN A 134 0.79 8.74 -20.18
C ASN A 134 0.28 7.44 -19.55
N GLY A 135 1.13 6.79 -18.76
CA GLY A 135 0.72 5.60 -18.01
C GLY A 135 -0.31 5.94 -16.95
N ASP A 136 -1.40 5.15 -16.88
CA ASP A 136 -2.40 5.31 -15.84
C ASP A 136 -1.76 5.09 -14.46
N SER A 137 -2.04 6.02 -13.55
CA SER A 137 -1.69 5.85 -12.14
C SER A 137 -2.89 5.27 -11.40
N GLU A 138 -2.62 4.34 -10.47
CA GLU A 138 -3.65 3.72 -9.64
C GLU A 138 -3.48 4.16 -8.20
N ILE A 139 -4.59 4.41 -7.50
CA ILE A 139 -4.54 4.61 -6.06
C ILE A 139 -4.29 3.24 -5.42
N LYS A 140 -3.10 3.03 -4.86
CA LYS A 140 -2.74 1.80 -4.14
C LYS A 140 -2.40 2.13 -2.70
N LEU A 141 -3.08 1.47 -1.76
CA LEU A 141 -2.94 1.73 -0.33
C LEU A 141 -2.65 0.45 0.45
N ASP A 142 -1.74 0.51 1.41
CA ASP A 142 -1.53 -0.56 2.38
C ASP A 142 -2.60 -0.46 3.46
N TYR A 143 -3.45 -1.48 3.56
CA TYR A 143 -4.55 -1.51 4.52
C TYR A 143 -4.05 -1.39 5.97
N GLN A 144 -2.95 -2.06 6.32
CA GLN A 144 -2.40 -2.02 7.68
C GLN A 144 -1.81 -0.64 7.99
N ALA A 145 -1.18 0.00 7.01
CA ALA A 145 -0.67 1.36 7.19
C ALA A 145 -1.81 2.38 7.33
N VAL A 146 -2.87 2.28 6.51
CA VAL A 146 -4.06 3.13 6.60
C VAL A 146 -4.70 3.05 7.99
N VAL A 147 -4.88 1.82 8.51
CA VAL A 147 -5.42 1.59 9.86
C VAL A 147 -4.45 2.08 10.93
N ARG A 148 -3.15 1.79 10.82
CA ARG A 148 -2.10 2.22 11.77
C ARG A 148 -2.10 3.73 11.97
N TRP A 149 -2.26 4.49 10.89
CA TRP A 149 -2.23 5.94 10.90
C TRP A 149 -3.62 6.58 11.07
N GLY A 150 -4.69 5.78 11.16
CA GLY A 150 -6.05 6.26 11.38
C GLY A 150 -6.57 7.17 10.25
N LEU A 151 -6.25 6.85 8.99
CA LEU A 151 -6.52 7.74 7.85
C LEU A 151 -7.98 7.68 7.36
N GLY A 152 -8.78 6.71 7.80
CA GLY A 152 -10.22 6.62 7.47
C GLY A 152 -10.51 6.27 6.00
N ALA A 153 -9.54 5.75 5.26
CA ALA A 153 -9.66 5.42 3.84
C ALA A 153 -10.05 3.96 3.58
N GLU A 154 -10.27 3.13 4.61
CA GLU A 154 -10.42 1.66 4.51
C GLU A 154 -11.56 1.18 3.60
N GLN A 155 -12.49 2.07 3.27
CA GLN A 155 -13.67 1.83 2.42
C GLN A 155 -13.61 2.57 1.08
N GLU A 156 -12.50 3.24 0.76
CA GLU A 156 -12.34 3.97 -0.49
C GLU A 156 -12.39 3.01 -1.68
N VAL A 157 -13.39 3.17 -2.54
CA VAL A 157 -13.68 2.22 -3.62
C VAL A 157 -12.70 2.37 -4.77
N SER A 158 -12.17 3.58 -4.99
CA SER A 158 -11.16 3.83 -6.02
C SER A 158 -9.77 3.33 -5.64
N ALA A 159 -9.55 2.92 -4.39
CA ALA A 159 -8.26 2.47 -3.90
C ALA A 159 -8.13 0.94 -3.96
N VAL A 160 -7.04 0.48 -4.57
CA VAL A 160 -6.62 -0.92 -4.50
C VAL A 160 -5.89 -1.14 -3.18
N PHE A 161 -6.52 -1.88 -2.28
CA PHE A 161 -5.93 -2.26 -1.00
C PHE A 161 -5.10 -3.54 -1.10
N PHE A 162 -3.88 -3.50 -0.59
CA PHE A 162 -3.08 -4.70 -0.32
C PHE A 162 -2.82 -4.84 1.19
N ASN A 163 -2.32 -6.00 1.62
CA ASN A 163 -2.14 -6.36 3.04
C ASN A 163 -3.41 -6.30 3.90
N LYS A 164 -4.60 -6.33 3.28
CA LYS A 164 -5.89 -6.45 3.99
C LYS A 164 -5.99 -7.84 4.62
N PRO A 165 -6.18 -7.94 5.95
CA PRO A 165 -6.33 -9.24 6.59
C PRO A 165 -7.58 -9.94 6.03
N MET A 166 -7.46 -11.25 5.76
CA MET A 166 -8.61 -12.06 5.40
C MET A 166 -9.66 -11.96 6.51
N LYS A 167 -10.94 -11.87 6.14
CA LYS A 167 -12.02 -11.85 7.12
C LYS A 167 -11.95 -13.12 7.97
N PHE A 168 -12.27 -13.02 9.26
CA PHE A 168 -12.26 -14.18 10.17
C PHE A 168 -13.07 -15.36 9.61
N SER A 169 -14.23 -15.07 9.02
CA SER A 169 -15.10 -16.06 8.38
C SER A 169 -14.46 -16.75 7.17
N GLU A 170 -13.66 -16.01 6.38
CA GLU A 170 -12.97 -16.56 5.21
C GLU A 170 -11.73 -17.36 5.65
N ARG A 171 -10.98 -16.84 6.62
CA ARG A 171 -9.79 -17.49 7.17
C ARG A 171 -10.12 -18.83 7.83
N PHE A 172 -11.19 -18.89 8.61
CA PHE A 172 -11.58 -20.06 9.40
C PHE A 172 -12.79 -20.81 8.82
N ALA A 173 -13.10 -20.63 7.53
CA ALA A 173 -14.28 -21.24 6.90
C ALA A 173 -14.31 -22.77 7.04
N LYS A 174 -13.13 -23.42 6.96
CA LYS A 174 -13.00 -24.89 7.08
C LYS A 174 -13.20 -25.33 8.52
N GLU A 175 -12.58 -24.64 9.46
CA GLU A 175 -12.64 -24.90 10.89
C GLU A 175 -14.07 -24.69 11.41
N ILE A 176 -14.71 -23.58 11.04
CA ILE A 176 -16.11 -23.30 11.38
C ILE A 176 -17.02 -24.41 10.83
N ARG A 177 -16.78 -24.90 9.61
CA ARG A 177 -17.56 -26.00 9.03
C ARG A 177 -17.33 -27.32 9.76
N LEU A 178 -16.09 -27.63 10.12
CA LEU A 178 -15.74 -28.84 10.87
C LEU A 178 -16.39 -28.82 12.26
N PHE A 179 -16.14 -27.78 13.05
CA PHE A 179 -16.73 -27.62 14.39
C PHE A 179 -18.26 -27.54 14.34
N GLY A 180 -18.82 -26.87 13.33
CA GLY A 180 -20.26 -26.83 13.11
C GLY A 180 -20.85 -28.21 12.85
N SER A 181 -20.19 -29.02 12.00
CA SER A 181 -20.64 -30.39 11.74
C SER A 181 -20.55 -31.29 12.99
N LEU A 182 -19.45 -31.19 13.76
CA LEU A 182 -19.28 -31.92 15.00
C LEU A 182 -20.34 -31.54 16.04
N PHE A 183 -20.63 -30.24 16.18
CA PHE A 183 -21.66 -29.74 17.08
C PHE A 183 -23.05 -30.26 16.72
N VAL A 184 -23.39 -30.32 15.42
CA VAL A 184 -24.65 -30.90 14.94
C VAL A 184 -24.72 -32.40 15.26
N VAL A 185 -23.66 -33.16 14.98
CA VAL A 185 -23.61 -34.60 15.29
C VAL A 185 -23.76 -34.85 16.78
N MET A 186 -23.03 -34.11 17.63
CA MET A 186 -23.15 -34.21 19.09
C MET A 186 -24.57 -33.87 19.55
N SER A 187 -25.18 -32.83 18.99
CA SER A 187 -26.56 -32.44 19.31
C SER A 187 -27.56 -33.54 18.97
N VAL A 188 -27.42 -34.19 17.80
CA VAL A 188 -28.26 -35.33 17.40
C VAL A 188 -28.09 -36.50 18.35
N VAL A 189 -26.85 -36.86 18.72
CA VAL A 189 -26.58 -37.94 19.68
C VAL A 189 -27.22 -37.67 21.04
N ILE A 190 -27.11 -36.43 21.55
CA ILE A 190 -27.72 -36.02 22.82
C ILE A 190 -29.24 -36.13 22.76
N LEU A 191 -29.87 -35.66 21.67
CA LEU A 191 -31.32 -35.76 21.48
C LEU A 191 -31.80 -37.21 21.41
N LEU A 192 -31.08 -38.07 20.68
CA LEU A 192 -31.39 -39.50 20.60
C LEU A 192 -31.26 -40.19 21.96
N MET A 193 -30.20 -39.88 22.72
CA MET A 193 -29.99 -40.41 24.07
C MET A 193 -31.12 -39.95 25.01
N GLY A 194 -31.47 -38.66 24.97
CA GLY A 194 -32.57 -38.11 25.76
C GLY A 194 -33.91 -38.76 25.43
N TYR A 195 -34.20 -38.97 24.15
CA TYR A 195 -35.40 -39.68 23.68
C TYR A 195 -35.41 -41.14 24.15
N TYR A 196 -34.29 -41.84 24.04
CA TYR A 196 -34.15 -43.23 24.50
C TYR A 196 -34.42 -43.36 26.00
N LEU A 197 -33.80 -42.51 26.82
CA LEU A 197 -33.99 -42.49 28.27
C LEU A 197 -35.46 -42.19 28.65
N GLN A 198 -36.10 -41.25 27.94
CA GLN A 198 -37.51 -40.92 28.18
C GLN A 198 -38.45 -42.09 27.82
N ARG A 199 -38.16 -42.80 26.73
CA ARG A 199 -38.90 -44.00 26.32
C ARG A 199 -38.74 -45.13 27.34
N MET A 200 -37.52 -45.37 27.81
CA MET A 200 -37.23 -46.44 28.78
C MET A 200 -37.93 -46.18 30.13
N ARG A 201 -37.90 -44.93 30.62
CA ARG A 201 -38.67 -44.54 31.81
C ARG A 201 -40.18 -44.74 31.65
N ARG A 202 -40.73 -44.45 30.46
CA ARG A 202 -42.16 -44.70 30.18
C ARG A 202 -42.53 -46.17 30.15
N SER A 203 -41.62 -47.06 29.72
CA SER A 203 -41.85 -48.51 29.78
C SER A 203 -41.67 -49.11 31.17
N GLU A 204 -40.93 -48.46 32.07
CA GLU A 204 -40.81 -48.89 33.48
C GLU A 204 -41.97 -48.42 34.35
N SER A 205 -42.69 -47.38 33.92
CA SER A 205 -43.86 -46.82 34.63
C SER A 205 -45.22 -47.31 34.10
N ALA A 206 -45.23 -48.31 33.21
CA ALA A 206 -46.42 -48.97 32.66
C ALA A 206 -46.47 -50.42 33.12
#